data_AF-D1AY23-F1
#
_entry.id   AF-D1AY23-F1
#
_cell.length_a   1.000
_cell.length_b   1.000
_cell.length_c   1.000
_cell.angle_alpha   90.00
_cell.angle_beta   90.00
_cell.angle_gamma   90.00
#
_symmetry.space_group_name_H-M   'P 1'
#
loop_
_entity.id
_entity.type
_entity.pdbx_description
1 polymer ?
#
loop_
_entity_poly.entity_id
_entity_poly.type
_entity_poly.pdbx_seq_one_letter_code
_entity_poly.pdbx_strand_id
1 'polypeptide(L)'
;MVRFIVIFFLMSLIINVVKKIIQNYNDRFEKIVGINNELIITKKDFFTIKNIYVDLFKVNNILINSLSFNSTIEGARIKKFKIILSVQNKVIFINNKTNVLKIIKAIKLLDESLYYKVLDKTVFAFYPIRLTLEKEMEEINIG
;
A
#
# COMPACT_ATOMS: atom_id res chain seq x y z
N MET A 1 2.17 43.37 1.74
CA MET A 1 2.78 42.13 2.28
C MET A 1 1.77 41.23 3.01
N VAL A 2 1.11 41.69 4.07
CA VAL A 2 0.21 40.84 4.89
C VAL A 2 -0.91 40.17 4.08
N ARG A 3 -1.59 40.90 3.18
CA ARG A 3 -2.65 40.34 2.31
C ARG A 3 -2.13 39.23 1.38
N PHE A 4 -0.89 39.33 0.91
CA PHE A 4 -0.27 38.34 0.03
C PHE A 4 0.08 37.06 0.80
N ILE A 5 0.56 37.20 2.05
CA ILE A 5 0.86 36.08 2.95
C ILE A 5 -0.43 35.30 3.28
N VAL A 6 -1.54 36.01 3.55
CA VAL A 6 -2.84 35.38 3.84
C VAL A 6 -3.36 34.58 2.64
N ILE A 7 -3.30 35.15 1.43
CA ILE A 7 -3.73 34.46 0.20
C ILE A 7 -2.85 33.23 -0.07
N PHE A 8 -1.53 33.35 0.12
CA PHE A 8 -0.60 32.24 -0.05
C PHE A 8 -0.89 31.10 0.93
N PHE A 9 -1.16 31.42 2.20
CA PHE A 9 -1.54 30.45 3.22
C PHE A 9 -2.86 29.75 2.88
N LEU A 10 -3.89 30.51 2.50
CA LEU A 10 -5.18 29.95 2.09
C LEU A 10 -5.04 29.01 0.89
N MET A 11 -4.26 29.41 -0.12
CA MET A 11 -4.05 28.60 -1.31
C MET A 11 -3.29 27.30 -0.99
N SER A 12 -2.28 27.36 -0.13
CA SER A 12 -1.55 26.17 0.35
C SER A 12 -2.47 25.20 1.09
N LEU A 13 -3.36 25.73 1.93
CA LEU A 13 -4.32 24.95 2.70
C LEU A 13 -5.33 24.25 1.78
N ILE A 14 -5.85 24.97 0.78
CA ILE A 14 -6.76 24.41 -0.23
C ILE A 14 -6.07 23.30 -1.03
N ILE A 15 -4.83 23.52 -1.51
CA ILE A 15 -4.07 22.51 -2.26
C ILE A 15 -3.88 21.24 -1.44
N ASN A 16 -3.53 21.36 -0.16
CA ASN A 16 -3.34 20.20 0.71
C ASN A 16 -4.64 19.45 0.98
N VAL A 17 -5.75 20.18 1.18
CA VAL A 17 -7.08 19.57 1.34
C VAL A 17 -7.50 18.84 0.06
N VAL A 18 -7.35 19.47 -1.10
CA VAL A 18 -7.68 18.88 -2.41
C VAL A 18 -6.85 17.63 -2.67
N LYS A 19 -5.52 17.67 -2.45
CA LYS A 19 -4.65 16.49 -2.54
C LYS A 19 -5.14 15.35 -1.65
N LYS A 20 -5.56 15.66 -0.43
CA LYS A 20 -6.05 14.66 0.53
C LYS A 20 -7.39 14.05 0.09
N ILE A 21 -8.29 14.85 -0.47
CA ILE A 21 -9.57 14.38 -1.03
C ILE A 21 -9.32 13.47 -2.24
N ILE A 22 -8.44 13.89 -3.15
CA ILE A 22 -8.02 13.10 -4.32
C ILE A 22 -7.45 11.74 -3.89
N GLN A 23 -6.52 11.74 -2.93
CA GLN A 23 -5.94 10.51 -2.40
C GLN A 23 -6.99 9.60 -1.77
N ASN A 24 -7.86 10.15 -0.91
CA ASN A 24 -8.93 9.36 -0.29
C ASN A 24 -9.91 8.78 -1.31
N TYR A 25 -10.22 9.52 -2.39
CA TYR A 25 -11.09 9.04 -3.45
C TYR A 25 -10.46 7.87 -4.20
N ASN A 26 -9.19 8.01 -4.63
CA ASN A 26 -8.46 6.96 -5.33
C ASN A 26 -8.26 5.71 -4.45
N ASP A 27 -8.00 5.88 -3.16
CA ASP A 27 -7.78 4.79 -2.21
C ASP A 27 -9.06 3.96 -1.96
N ARG A 28 -10.25 4.57 -2.07
CA ARG A 28 -11.54 3.90 -1.84
C ARG A 28 -11.89 2.87 -2.92
N PHE A 29 -11.41 3.08 -4.14
CA PHE A 29 -11.71 2.22 -5.30
C PHE A 29 -10.53 1.34 -5.69
N GLU A 30 -9.46 1.33 -4.90
CA GLU A 30 -8.33 0.45 -5.13
C GLU A 30 -8.75 -1.01 -4.91
N LYS A 31 -8.72 -1.82 -5.98
CA LYS A 31 -9.02 -3.25 -5.93
C LYS A 31 -7.83 -4.03 -6.46
N ILE A 32 -7.47 -5.10 -5.76
CA ILE A 32 -6.42 -6.03 -6.19
C ILE A 32 -7.03 -7.41 -6.38
N VAL A 33 -6.80 -7.97 -7.57
CA VAL A 33 -7.17 -9.34 -7.95
C VAL A 33 -5.90 -10.03 -8.43
N GLY A 34 -5.63 -11.24 -7.91
CA GLY A 34 -4.51 -12.06 -8.35
C GLY A 34 -4.97 -13.05 -9.41
N ILE A 35 -4.31 -13.08 -10.57
CA ILE A 35 -4.56 -14.05 -11.64
C ILE A 35 -3.20 -14.56 -12.13
N ASN A 36 -2.89 -15.85 -11.92
CA ASN A 36 -1.71 -16.57 -12.44
C ASN A 36 -0.42 -15.72 -12.56
N ASN A 37 0.27 -15.52 -11.43
CA ASN A 37 1.53 -14.75 -11.30
C ASN A 37 1.45 -13.24 -11.61
N GLU A 38 0.30 -12.74 -12.05
CA GLU A 38 0.02 -11.33 -12.26
C GLU A 38 -0.93 -10.78 -11.20
N LEU A 39 -0.63 -9.58 -10.72
CA LEU A 39 -1.51 -8.79 -9.87
C LEU A 39 -2.16 -7.69 -10.70
N ILE A 40 -3.49 -7.68 -10.77
CA ILE A 40 -4.24 -6.61 -11.38
C ILE A 40 -4.62 -5.62 -10.28
N ILE A 41 -4.01 -4.43 -10.33
CA ILE A 41 -4.32 -3.32 -9.44
C ILE A 41 -5.21 -2.35 -10.20
N THR A 42 -6.50 -2.36 -9.88
CA THR A 42 -7.46 -1.39 -10.41
C THR A 42 -7.42 -0.13 -9.54
N LYS A 43 -7.11 1.02 -10.15
CA LYS A 43 -7.24 2.34 -9.53
C LYS A 43 -8.21 3.18 -10.33
N LYS A 44 -9.12 3.87 -9.63
CA LYS A 44 -10.01 4.86 -10.25
C LYS A 44 -9.44 6.24 -10.02
N ASP A 45 -9.06 6.93 -11.09
CA ASP A 45 -8.86 8.38 -11.11
C ASP A 45 -10.22 9.08 -11.32
N PHE A 46 -10.27 10.41 -11.14
CA PHE A 46 -11.51 11.22 -11.19
C PHE A 46 -12.42 10.95 -12.39
N PHE A 47 -11.87 10.53 -13.52
CA PHE A 47 -12.62 10.28 -14.75
C PHE A 47 -12.35 8.92 -15.40
N THR A 48 -11.38 8.13 -14.92
CA THR A 48 -10.96 6.88 -15.59
C THR A 48 -10.65 5.77 -14.59
N ILE A 49 -10.99 4.54 -14.96
CA ILE A 49 -10.52 3.34 -14.26
C ILE A 49 -9.28 2.84 -15.00
N LYS A 50 -8.16 2.74 -14.29
CA LYS A 50 -6.89 2.21 -14.80
C LYS A 50 -6.64 0.85 -14.16
N ASN A 51 -6.48 -0.18 -14.98
CA ASN A 51 -5.97 -1.47 -14.55
C ASN A 51 -4.46 -1.48 -14.75
N ILE A 52 -3.72 -1.67 -13.66
CA ILE A 52 -2.27 -1.78 -13.65
C ILE A 52 -1.95 -3.26 -13.46
N TYR A 53 -1.42 -3.88 -14.51
CA TYR A 53 -0.94 -5.27 -14.48
C TYR A 53 0.49 -5.26 -13.93
N VAL A 54 0.69 -5.99 -12.84
CA VAL A 54 1.98 -6.13 -12.16
C VAL A 54 2.40 -7.59 -12.23
N ASP A 55 3.44 -7.84 -13.00
CA ASP A 55 4.17 -9.11 -12.99
C ASP A 55 5.08 -9.14 -11.76
N LEU A 56 4.83 -10.09 -10.86
CA LEU A 56 5.53 -10.20 -9.59
C LEU A 56 7.03 -10.52 -9.74
N PHE A 57 7.44 -11.19 -10.83
CA PHE A 57 8.85 -11.48 -11.10
C PHE A 57 9.67 -10.25 -11.50
N LYS A 58 8.99 -9.17 -11.88
CA LYS A 58 9.61 -7.91 -12.31
C LYS A 58 9.54 -6.83 -11.23
N VAL A 59 9.17 -7.21 -10.00
CA VAL A 59 9.19 -6.33 -8.83
C VAL A 59 10.65 -6.15 -8.41
N ASN A 60 11.18 -4.95 -8.66
CA ASN A 60 12.54 -4.60 -8.32
C ASN A 60 12.71 -4.32 -6.83
N ASN A 61 11.71 -3.67 -6.23
CA ASN A 61 11.76 -3.26 -4.82
C ASN A 61 10.36 -3.06 -4.23
N ILE A 62 10.23 -3.32 -2.93
CA ILE A 62 9.03 -3.06 -2.14
C ILE A 62 9.43 -2.18 -0.96
N LEU A 63 8.94 -0.94 -0.97
CA LEU A 63 9.21 0.03 0.08
C LEU A 63 7.99 0.19 0.98
N ILE A 64 8.17 0.10 2.29
CA ILE A 64 7.11 0.40 3.25
C ILE A 64 7.09 1.91 3.47
N ASN A 65 6.04 2.55 2.95
CA ASN A 65 5.89 4.00 3.04
C ASN A 65 5.30 4.43 4.39
N SER A 66 4.37 3.64 4.94
CA SER A 66 3.80 3.92 6.26
C SER A 66 3.29 2.63 6.88
N LEU A 67 3.70 2.37 8.12
CA LEU A 67 3.22 1.26 8.93
C LEU A 67 2.91 1.78 10.32
N SER A 68 1.73 1.50 10.84
CA SER A 68 1.36 1.86 12.21
C SER A 68 0.54 0.76 12.84
N PHE A 69 0.78 0.51 14.12
CA PHE A 69 0.11 -0.52 14.91
C PHE A 69 -0.83 0.10 15.93
N ASN A 70 -1.84 -0.65 16.34
CA ASN A 70 -2.62 -0.42 17.54
C ASN A 70 -2.66 -1.68 18.39
N SER A 71 -2.55 -1.53 19.70
CA SER A 71 -2.78 -2.63 20.63
C SER A 71 -4.27 -2.69 20.95
N THR A 72 -4.91 -3.83 20.67
CA THR A 72 -6.27 -4.14 21.12
C THR A 72 -6.23 -5.22 22.20
N ILE A 73 -7.39 -5.54 22.79
CA ILE A 73 -7.54 -6.60 23.79
C ILE A 73 -7.11 -7.97 23.22
N GLU A 74 -7.24 -8.16 21.91
CA GLU A 74 -6.90 -9.39 21.18
C GLU A 74 -5.44 -9.44 20.67
N GLY A 75 -4.64 -8.40 20.97
CA GLY A 75 -3.24 -8.28 20.58
C GLY A 75 -2.92 -7.07 19.70
N ALA A 76 -1.68 -6.99 19.22
CA ALA A 76 -1.28 -5.96 18.27
C ALA A 76 -1.98 -6.19 16.91
N ARG A 77 -2.48 -5.12 16.31
CA ARG A 77 -3.06 -5.09 14.97
C ARG A 77 -2.40 -3.99 14.14
N ILE A 78 -2.33 -4.20 12.82
CA ILE A 78 -1.86 -3.20 11.88
C ILE A 78 -3.01 -2.22 11.62
N LYS A 79 -2.83 -0.95 11.99
CA LYS A 79 -3.82 0.10 11.77
C LYS A 79 -3.69 0.76 10.40
N LYS A 80 -2.45 1.01 9.96
CA LYS A 80 -2.16 1.59 8.64
C LYS A 80 -1.01 0.83 8.02
N PHE A 81 -1.16 0.49 6.75
CA PHE A 81 -0.11 -0.15 5.99
C PHE A 81 -0.15 0.34 4.56
N LYS A 82 0.90 1.05 4.15
CA LYS A 82 1.07 1.61 2.82
C LYS A 82 2.42 1.17 2.27
N ILE A 83 2.42 0.70 1.03
CA ILE A 83 3.66 0.31 0.33
C ILE A 83 3.79 1.04 -1.00
N ILE A 84 5.01 1.07 -1.49
CA ILE A 84 5.36 1.49 -2.84
C ILE A 84 6.01 0.28 -3.51
N LEU A 85 5.38 -0.20 -4.58
CA LEU A 85 5.95 -1.23 -5.45
C LEU A 85 6.70 -0.54 -6.58
N SER A 86 7.99 -0.87 -6.72
CA SER A 86 8.76 -0.52 -7.90
C SER A 86 8.80 -1.72 -8.84
N VAL A 87 8.17 -1.58 -10.00
CA VAL A 87 8.05 -2.63 -11.01
C VAL A 87 8.63 -2.08 -12.30
N GLN A 88 9.80 -2.58 -12.71
CA GLN A 88 10.57 -2.00 -13.82
C GLN A 88 10.75 -0.48 -13.65
N ASN A 89 10.22 0.32 -14.59
CA ASN A 89 10.27 1.79 -14.58
C ASN A 89 9.00 2.43 -13.99
N LYS A 90 8.11 1.64 -13.39
CA LYS A 90 6.85 2.10 -12.81
C LYS A 90 6.91 2.08 -11.28
N VAL A 91 6.36 3.12 -10.67
CA VAL A 91 6.20 3.25 -9.23
C VAL A 91 4.71 3.21 -8.91
N ILE A 92 4.29 2.24 -8.11
CA ILE A 92 2.88 2.00 -7.80
C ILE A 92 2.69 2.18 -6.30
N PHE A 93 1.88 3.17 -5.93
CA PHE A 93 1.54 3.46 -4.53
C PHE A 93 0.32 2.65 -4.13
N ILE A 94 0.35 2.02 -2.98
CA ILE A 94 -0.74 1.17 -2.47
C ILE A 94 -1.01 1.57 -1.04
N ASN A 95 -2.18 2.16 -0.84
CA ASN A 95 -2.49 2.87 0.41
C ASN A 95 -3.53 2.13 1.26
N ASN A 96 -4.24 1.17 0.67
CA ASN A 96 -5.24 0.38 1.37
C ASN A 96 -4.58 -0.82 2.05
N LYS A 97 -4.65 -0.88 3.38
CA LYS A 97 -4.07 -1.96 4.21
C LYS A 97 -4.43 -3.35 3.67
N THR A 98 -5.71 -3.60 3.38
CA THR A 98 -6.17 -4.93 2.93
C THR A 98 -5.52 -5.32 1.60
N ASN A 99 -5.37 -4.35 0.69
CA ASN A 99 -4.71 -4.57 -0.58
C ASN A 99 -3.22 -4.83 -0.42
N VAL A 100 -2.55 -4.08 0.47
CA VAL A 100 -1.14 -4.35 0.81
C VAL A 100 -0.97 -5.77 1.34
N LEU A 101 -1.82 -6.20 2.27
CA LEU A 101 -1.76 -7.55 2.83
C LEU A 101 -2.02 -8.63 1.77
N LYS A 102 -2.97 -8.40 0.85
CA LYS A 102 -3.20 -9.30 -0.30
C LYS A 102 -1.97 -9.45 -1.18
N ILE A 103 -1.25 -8.36 -1.46
CA ILE A 103 -0.04 -8.39 -2.27
C ILE A 103 1.06 -9.18 -1.57
N ILE A 104 1.29 -8.91 -0.29
CA ILE A 104 2.33 -9.61 0.46
C ILE A 104 2.00 -11.09 0.56
N LYS A 105 0.71 -11.45 0.73
CA LYS A 105 0.25 -12.84 0.68
C LYS A 105 0.43 -13.47 -0.69
N ALA A 106 0.13 -12.75 -1.77
CA ALA A 106 0.38 -13.23 -3.12
C ALA A 106 1.88 -13.45 -3.37
N ILE A 107 2.75 -12.55 -2.92
CA ILE A 107 4.21 -12.72 -3.00
C ILE A 107 4.65 -13.96 -2.22
N LYS A 108 4.17 -14.15 -0.97
CA LYS A 108 4.49 -15.34 -0.17
C LYS A 108 4.11 -16.65 -0.88
N LEU A 109 2.95 -16.69 -1.54
CA LEU A 109 2.48 -17.88 -2.25
C LEU A 109 3.21 -18.15 -3.56
N LEU A 110 3.68 -17.11 -4.25
CA LEU A 110 4.21 -17.20 -5.61
C LEU A 110 5.75 -17.20 -5.66
N ASP A 111 6.40 -16.51 -4.74
CA ASP A 111 7.86 -16.44 -4.62
C ASP A 111 8.26 -16.25 -3.15
N GLU A 112 8.46 -17.37 -2.46
CA GLU A 112 8.85 -17.40 -1.06
C GLU A 112 10.24 -16.75 -0.83
N SER A 113 11.16 -16.85 -1.79
CA SER A 113 12.48 -16.20 -1.68
C SER A 113 12.36 -14.68 -1.70
N LEU A 114 11.52 -14.14 -2.60
CA LEU A 114 11.22 -12.72 -2.67
C LEU A 114 10.52 -12.25 -1.39
N TYR A 115 9.59 -13.06 -0.84
CA TYR A 115 8.92 -12.77 0.42
C TYR A 115 9.92 -12.57 1.57
N TYR A 116 10.84 -13.53 1.78
CA TYR A 116 11.85 -13.40 2.85
C TYR A 116 12.81 -12.22 2.62
N LYS A 117 13.23 -11.98 1.37
CA LYS A 117 14.04 -10.78 1.04
C LYS A 117 13.33 -9.48 1.39
N VAL A 118 12.00 -9.42 1.22
CA VAL A 118 11.18 -8.25 1.60
C VAL A 118 11.09 -8.13 3.11
N LEU A 119 10.90 -9.23 3.83
CA LEU A 119 10.85 -9.20 5.30
C LEU A 119 12.18 -8.71 5.89
N ASP A 120 13.31 -9.25 5.43
CA ASP A 120 14.64 -8.96 5.97
C ASP A 120 15.09 -7.51 5.68
N LYS A 121 14.65 -6.93 4.56
CA LYS A 121 15.00 -5.56 4.17
C LYS A 121 14.05 -4.50 4.70
N THR A 122 13.04 -4.87 5.49
CA THR A 122 12.03 -3.95 5.99
C THR A 122 11.87 -4.06 7.50
N VAL A 123 10.98 -3.27 8.08
CA VAL A 123 10.66 -3.31 9.52
C VAL A 123 10.05 -4.65 9.96
N PHE A 124 9.75 -5.56 9.03
CA PHE A 124 9.33 -6.92 9.36
C PHE A 124 10.49 -7.86 9.72
N ALA A 125 11.74 -7.40 9.68
CA ALA A 125 12.86 -8.11 10.30
C ALA A 125 12.67 -8.29 11.82
N PHE A 126 11.88 -7.43 12.47
CA PHE A 126 11.52 -7.57 13.88
C PHE A 126 10.42 -8.62 14.08
N TYR A 127 10.74 -9.68 14.82
CA TYR A 127 9.87 -10.84 15.01
C TYR A 127 8.43 -10.52 15.47
N PRO A 128 8.17 -9.63 16.45
CA PRO A 128 6.80 -9.31 16.87
C PRO A 128 5.96 -8.64 15.77
N ILE A 129 6.62 -7.80 14.95
CA ILE A 129 6.00 -7.09 13.82
C ILE A 129 5.67 -8.09 12.72
N ARG A 130 6.59 -9.02 12.44
CA ARG A 130 6.41 -10.11 11.47
C ARG A 130 5.24 -11.02 11.84
N LEU A 131 5.16 -11.48 13.09
CA LEU A 131 4.06 -12.32 13.56
C LEU A 131 2.70 -11.63 13.39
N THR A 132 2.64 -10.32 13.69
CA THR A 132 1.42 -9.53 13.50
C THR A 132 1.02 -9.47 12.02
N LEU A 133 2.00 -9.30 11.12
CA LEU A 133 1.79 -9.31 9.68
C LEU A 133 1.28 -10.68 9.20
N GLU A 134 1.94 -11.77 9.59
CA GLU A 134 1.58 -13.14 9.17
C GLU A 134 0.16 -13.51 9.61
N LYS A 135 -0.19 -13.21 10.88
CA LYS A 135 -1.54 -13.43 11.40
C LYS A 135 -2.61 -12.69 10.60
N GLU A 136 -2.42 -11.39 10.35
CA GLU A 136 -3.40 -10.62 9.58
C GLU A 136 -3.46 -11.00 8.09
N MET A 137 -2.38 -11.52 7.52
CA MET A 137 -2.38 -12.06 6.16
C MET A 137 -3.19 -13.37 6.07
N GLU A 138 -3.08 -14.25 7.05
CA GLU A 138 -3.82 -15.52 7.06
C GLU A 138 -5.33 -15.30 7.02
N GLU A 139 -5.84 -14.28 7.73
CA GLU A 139 -7.25 -13.89 7.79
C GLU A 139 -7.84 -13.39 6.44
N ILE A 140 -7.01 -13.09 5.43
CA ILE A 140 -7.45 -12.50 4.17
C ILE A 140 -7.55 -13.52 3.04
N ASN A 141 -8.72 -13.67 2.43
CA ASN A 141 -8.86 -14.45 1.19
C ASN A 141 -8.32 -13.66 -0.02
N ILE A 142 -7.43 -14.31 -0.79
CA ILE A 142 -7.08 -13.90 -2.15
C ILE A 142 -8.11 -14.58 -3.05
N GLY A 143 -9.10 -13.81 -3.50
CA GLY A 143 -10.06 -14.21 -4.53
C GLY A 143 -9.76 -13.50 -5.83
#